data_AF-A0A497JA67-F1
#
_entry.id   AF-A0A497JA67-F1
#
_cell.length_a   1.000
_cell.length_b   1.000
_cell.length_c   1.000
_cell.angle_alpha   90.00
_cell.angle_beta   90.00
_cell.angle_gamma   90.00
#
_symmetry.space_group_name_H-M   'P 1'
#
loop_
_entity.id
_entity.type
_entity.pdbx_description
1 polymer ?
#
loop_
_entity_poly.entity_id
_entity_poly.type
_entity_poly.pdbx_seq_one_letter_code
_entity_poly.pdbx_strand_id
1 'polypeptide(L)'
;MKIRAKIAALFVMAGVILAATWTFLVREQPAEIPPSDFPSEVTYAGMGAKSAFAFFYEPEDVSVEPNVAPYALPLDLATVSNFDEVNSILGLSVNQRNLLSVNGFVVVPWGQDNDVVIVYNRLKSENIPIFVTSDTLLHLYHIQ
;
A
#
# COMPACT_ATOMS: atom_id res chain seq x y z
N MET A 1 52.85 35.42 -8.07
CA MET A 1 51.61 34.94 -8.74
C MET A 1 50.69 34.09 -7.86
N LYS A 2 51.20 33.35 -6.85
CA LYS A 2 50.42 32.37 -6.05
C LYS A 2 49.43 32.95 -5.02
N ILE A 3 49.60 34.20 -4.57
CA ILE A 3 48.75 34.83 -3.52
C ILE A 3 47.41 35.34 -4.08
N ARG A 4 47.41 35.88 -5.31
CA ARG A 4 46.21 36.40 -5.97
C ARG A 4 45.16 35.30 -6.23
N ALA A 5 45.62 34.09 -6.57
CA ALA A 5 44.74 32.93 -6.77
C ALA A 5 44.07 32.43 -5.48
N LYS A 6 44.77 32.49 -4.34
CA LYS A 6 44.22 32.08 -3.03
C LYS A 6 43.11 33.04 -2.56
N ILE A 7 43.28 34.34 -2.79
CA ILE A 7 42.29 35.36 -2.44
C ILE A 7 41.05 35.21 -3.32
N ALA A 8 41.22 35.01 -4.63
CA ALA A 8 40.11 34.77 -5.54
C ALA A 8 39.30 33.50 -5.17
N ALA A 9 39.97 32.41 -4.82
CA ALA A 9 39.31 31.17 -4.38
C ALA A 9 38.50 31.35 -3.08
N LEU A 10 38.96 32.20 -2.16
CA LEU A 10 38.27 32.47 -0.89
C LEU A 10 36.98 33.27 -1.08
N PHE A 11 36.96 34.23 -2.02
CA PHE A 11 35.74 34.96 -2.38
C PHE A 11 34.72 34.07 -3.10
N VAL A 12 35.17 33.16 -3.97
CA VAL A 12 34.28 32.20 -4.65
C VAL A 12 33.64 31.25 -3.63
N MET A 13 34.42 30.70 -2.70
CA MET A 13 33.90 29.85 -1.62
C MET A 13 32.91 30.60 -0.72
N ALA A 14 33.21 31.84 -0.33
CA ALA A 14 32.30 32.66 0.47
C ALA A 14 30.97 32.93 -0.26
N GLY A 15 31.02 33.19 -1.57
CA GLY A 15 29.82 33.39 -2.39
C GLY A 15 28.94 32.15 -2.50
N VAL A 16 29.55 30.96 -2.63
CA VAL A 16 28.81 29.68 -2.67
C VAL A 16 28.15 29.37 -1.32
N ILE A 17 28.83 29.65 -0.20
CA ILE A 17 28.26 29.46 1.14
C ILE A 17 27.07 30.41 1.35
N LEU A 18 27.21 31.68 0.98
CA LEU A 18 26.12 32.66 1.08
C LEU A 18 24.90 32.27 0.22
N ALA A 19 25.13 31.78 -1.00
CA ALA A 19 24.06 31.30 -1.87
C ALA A 19 23.35 30.05 -1.31
N ALA A 20 24.12 29.08 -0.79
CA ALA A 20 23.58 27.87 -0.18
C ALA A 20 22.76 28.16 1.09
N THR A 21 23.17 29.17 1.89
CA THR A 21 22.38 29.62 3.05
C THR A 21 21.11 30.37 2.65
N TRP A 22 21.13 31.09 1.51
CA TRP A 22 19.93 31.77 1.00
C TRP A 22 18.88 30.76 0.51
N THR A 23 19.31 29.68 -0.15
CA THR A 23 18.42 28.60 -0.58
C THR A 23 17.86 27.76 0.57
N PHE A 24 18.55 27.69 1.71
CA PHE A 24 18.05 26.96 2.89
C PHE A 24 17.05 27.78 3.71
N LEU A 25 17.20 29.11 3.74
CA LEU A 25 16.28 30.02 4.43
C LEU A 25 15.01 30.31 3.63
N VAL A 26 15.07 30.27 2.29
CA VAL A 26 13.88 30.32 1.41
C VAL A 26 13.40 28.90 1.13
N ARG A 27 13.21 28.11 2.18
CA ARG A 27 12.36 26.92 2.09
C ARG A 27 10.95 27.44 2.31
N GLU A 28 10.10 27.38 1.28
CA GLU A 28 8.67 27.63 1.43
C GLU A 28 8.17 26.75 2.58
N GLN A 29 7.83 27.38 3.69
CA GLN A 29 7.11 26.74 4.77
C GLN A 29 5.76 26.32 4.15
N PRO A 30 5.36 25.03 4.23
CA PRO A 30 4.01 24.64 3.82
C PRO A 30 3.04 25.59 4.50
N ALA A 31 2.11 26.18 3.73
CA ALA A 31 1.17 27.15 4.27
C ALA A 31 0.58 26.62 5.59
N GLU A 32 0.81 27.34 6.68
CA GLU A 32 0.13 27.03 7.93
C GLU A 32 -1.37 27.17 7.67
N ILE A 33 -2.11 26.07 7.81
CA ILE A 33 -3.57 26.09 7.71
C ILE A 33 -4.05 27.09 8.76
N PRO A 34 -4.76 28.17 8.36
CA PRO A 34 -5.17 29.20 9.30
C PRO A 34 -6.04 28.57 10.40
N PRO A 35 -5.92 29.02 11.66
CA PRO A 35 -6.65 28.46 12.79
C PRO A 35 -8.18 28.49 12.64
N SER A 36 -8.71 29.20 11.64
CA SER A 36 -10.13 29.24 11.28
C SER A 36 -10.65 27.96 10.63
N ASP A 37 -9.78 27.12 10.07
CA ASP A 37 -10.17 25.89 9.37
C ASP A 37 -10.19 24.68 10.32
N PHE A 38 -9.70 24.84 11.55
CA PHE A 38 -9.94 23.86 12.60
C PHE A 38 -11.33 24.12 13.19
N PRO A 39 -12.19 23.10 13.32
CA PRO A 39 -13.47 23.27 13.99
C PRO A 39 -13.22 23.81 15.39
N SER A 40 -13.79 24.99 15.67
CA SER A 40 -13.74 25.65 16.97
C SER A 40 -14.13 24.65 18.05
N GLU A 41 -13.24 24.33 18.99
CA GLU A 41 -13.38 23.38 20.11
C GLU A 41 -14.84 22.93 20.38
N VAL A 42 -15.40 22.09 19.49
CA VAL A 42 -16.77 21.61 19.62
C VAL A 42 -16.68 20.43 20.55
N THR A 43 -17.57 20.44 21.54
CA THR A 43 -17.70 19.49 22.63
C THR A 43 -17.78 18.04 22.14
N TYR A 44 -16.64 17.39 21.88
CA TYR A 44 -16.54 15.92 21.71
C TYR A 44 -16.63 15.20 23.06
N ALA A 45 -16.59 15.95 24.17
CA ALA A 45 -16.80 15.45 25.51
C ALA A 45 -18.22 14.86 25.64
N GLY A 46 -18.29 13.53 25.64
CA GLY A 46 -19.53 12.76 25.71
C GLY A 46 -19.80 11.90 24.47
N MET A 47 -19.07 12.11 23.37
CA MET A 47 -19.15 11.24 22.20
C MET A 47 -18.29 9.98 22.40
N GLY A 48 -18.82 8.81 22.05
CA GLY A 48 -18.01 7.59 22.02
C GLY A 48 -16.89 7.72 20.98
N ALA A 49 -15.72 7.13 21.24
CA ALA A 49 -14.52 7.28 20.41
C ALA A 49 -14.75 7.04 18.90
N LYS A 50 -15.61 6.08 18.55
CA LYS A 50 -15.99 5.80 17.14
C LYS A 50 -16.71 6.99 16.48
N SER A 51 -17.63 7.61 17.20
CA SER A 51 -18.42 8.74 16.70
C SER A 51 -17.58 10.01 16.59
N ALA A 52 -16.68 10.24 17.56
CA ALA A 52 -15.72 11.35 17.49
C ALA A 52 -14.78 11.22 16.28
N PHE A 53 -14.33 10.00 15.96
CA PHE A 53 -13.50 9.74 14.78
C PHE A 53 -14.26 9.93 13.46
N ALA A 54 -15.50 9.43 13.38
CA ALA A 54 -16.33 9.55 12.17
C ALA A 54 -16.64 11.01 11.80
N PHE A 55 -16.65 11.93 12.76
CA PHE A 55 -16.88 13.36 12.51
C PHE A 55 -15.82 14.00 11.61
N PHE A 56 -14.58 13.49 11.64
CA PHE A 56 -13.47 13.97 10.81
C PHE A 56 -13.32 13.21 9.49
N TYR A 57 -14.20 12.25 9.22
CA TYR A 57 -14.15 11.45 8.01
C TYR A 57 -15.12 12.01 6.97
N GLU A 58 -14.59 12.49 5.86
CA GLU A 58 -15.35 12.82 4.66
C GLU A 58 -15.07 11.72 3.62
N PRO A 59 -16.07 10.89 3.25
CA PRO A 59 -15.88 9.87 2.22
C PRO A 59 -15.68 10.52 0.86
N GLU A 60 -14.56 10.20 0.21
CA GLU A 60 -14.29 10.59 -1.17
C GLU A 60 -14.87 9.55 -2.14
N ASP A 61 -15.61 10.01 -3.14
CA ASP A 61 -16.11 9.15 -4.21
C ASP A 61 -14.96 8.79 -5.16
N VAL A 62 -14.42 7.58 -5.01
CA VAL A 62 -13.36 7.06 -5.88
C VAL A 62 -13.99 6.46 -7.14
N SER A 63 -13.93 7.20 -8.25
CA SER A 63 -14.27 6.68 -9.59
C SER A 63 -12.99 6.25 -10.31
N VAL A 64 -12.76 4.94 -10.39
CA VAL A 64 -11.64 4.35 -11.14
C VAL A 64 -12.17 3.44 -12.23
N GLU A 65 -11.65 3.60 -13.44
CA GLU A 65 -11.88 2.61 -14.51
C GLU A 65 -10.84 1.49 -14.37
N PRO A 66 -11.27 0.23 -14.19
CA PRO A 66 -10.34 -0.89 -14.16
C PRO A 66 -9.65 -1.02 -15.52
N ASN A 67 -8.33 -0.82 -15.56
CA ASN A 67 -7.53 -0.90 -16.78
C ASN A 67 -6.60 -2.13 -16.80
N VAL A 68 -7.00 -3.21 -16.14
CA VAL A 68 -6.28 -4.49 -16.20
C VAL A 68 -6.84 -5.29 -17.37
N ALA A 69 -5.96 -5.78 -18.24
CA ALA A 69 -6.36 -6.67 -19.32
C ALA A 69 -6.98 -7.94 -18.73
N PRO A 70 -8.22 -8.31 -19.12
CA PRO A 70 -8.84 -9.52 -18.60
C PRO A 70 -8.12 -10.76 -19.13
N TYR A 71 -8.00 -11.79 -18.29
CA TYR A 71 -7.57 -13.10 -18.75
C TYR A 71 -8.64 -13.71 -19.67
N ALA A 72 -8.20 -14.31 -20.78
CA ALA A 72 -9.11 -15.06 -21.64
C ALA A 72 -9.52 -16.35 -20.92
N LEU A 73 -10.84 -16.58 -20.84
CA LEU A 73 -11.42 -17.80 -20.31
C LEU A 73 -11.97 -18.68 -21.45
N PRO A 74 -11.92 -20.02 -21.34
CA PRO A 74 -11.33 -20.77 -20.23
C PRO A 74 -9.80 -20.69 -20.21
N LEU A 75 -9.23 -20.67 -19.02
CA LEU A 75 -7.79 -20.61 -18.79
C LEU A 75 -7.14 -21.93 -19.25
N ASP A 76 -6.10 -21.83 -20.07
CA ASP A 76 -5.22 -22.97 -20.35
C ASP A 76 -4.23 -23.13 -19.19
N LEU A 77 -4.52 -24.09 -18.30
CA LEU A 77 -3.71 -24.36 -17.12
C LEU A 77 -2.26 -24.76 -17.47
N ALA A 78 -2.01 -25.27 -18.68
CA ALA A 78 -0.65 -25.59 -19.13
C ALA A 78 0.19 -24.33 -19.44
N THR A 79 -0.44 -23.18 -19.64
CA THR A 79 0.25 -21.89 -19.87
C THR A 79 0.51 -21.11 -18.59
N VAL A 80 -0.07 -21.54 -17.47
CA VAL A 80 0.10 -20.89 -16.17
C VAL A 80 1.45 -21.29 -15.58
N SER A 81 2.33 -20.30 -15.43
CA SER A 81 3.76 -20.52 -15.16
C SER A 81 4.08 -21.31 -13.89
N ASN A 82 3.23 -21.26 -12.87
CA ASN A 82 3.43 -21.91 -11.57
C ASN A 82 2.34 -22.92 -11.22
N PHE A 83 1.54 -23.35 -12.20
CA PHE A 83 0.38 -24.19 -11.91
C PHE A 83 0.76 -25.54 -11.29
N ASP A 84 1.77 -26.22 -11.83
CA ASP A 84 2.17 -27.53 -11.33
C ASP A 84 2.65 -27.48 -9.88
N GLU A 85 3.45 -26.47 -9.52
CA GLU A 85 3.94 -26.26 -8.15
C GLU A 85 2.76 -25.98 -7.20
N VAL A 86 1.89 -25.02 -7.53
CA VAL A 86 0.73 -24.68 -6.70
C VAL A 86 -0.24 -25.86 -6.58
N ASN A 87 -0.53 -26.56 -7.67
CA ASN A 87 -1.42 -27.72 -7.67
C ASN A 87 -0.84 -28.90 -6.87
N SER A 88 0.49 -29.05 -6.81
CA SER A 88 1.14 -30.08 -5.99
C SER A 88 0.94 -29.84 -4.49
N ILE A 89 0.88 -28.57 -4.08
CA ILE A 89 0.71 -28.16 -2.68
C ILE A 89 -0.78 -28.17 -2.31
N LEU A 90 -1.63 -27.58 -3.15
CA LEU A 90 -3.08 -27.46 -2.90
C LEU A 90 -3.84 -28.77 -3.16
N GLY A 91 -3.29 -29.69 -3.95
CA GLY A 91 -3.90 -30.98 -4.26
C GLY A 91 -5.26 -30.86 -4.96
N LEU A 92 -5.39 -29.96 -5.95
CA LEU A 92 -6.68 -29.70 -6.59
C LEU A 92 -7.22 -30.96 -7.28
N SER A 93 -8.47 -31.29 -6.99
CA SER A 93 -9.22 -32.33 -7.70
C SER A 93 -9.46 -31.95 -9.17
N VAL A 94 -9.81 -32.95 -9.99
CA VAL A 94 -10.18 -32.73 -11.41
C VAL A 94 -11.30 -31.69 -11.54
N ASN A 95 -12.31 -31.76 -10.66
CA ASN A 95 -13.42 -30.80 -10.68
C ASN A 95 -12.97 -29.38 -10.32
N GLN A 96 -12.10 -29.22 -9.32
CA GLN A 96 -11.56 -27.92 -8.94
C GLN A 96 -10.69 -27.31 -10.03
N ARG A 97 -9.89 -28.13 -10.75
CA ARG A 97 -9.12 -27.67 -11.91
C ARG A 97 -10.03 -27.22 -13.06
N ASN A 98 -11.11 -27.95 -13.33
CA ASN A 98 -12.10 -27.53 -14.33
C ASN A 98 -12.77 -26.21 -13.95
N LEU A 99 -13.16 -26.04 -12.68
CA LEU A 99 -13.73 -24.77 -12.20
C LEU A 99 -12.73 -23.62 -12.32
N LEU A 100 -11.46 -23.86 -11.98
CA LEU A 100 -10.39 -22.86 -12.14
C LEU A 100 -10.19 -22.47 -13.60
N SER A 101 -10.19 -23.43 -14.52
CA SER A 101 -10.07 -23.17 -15.95
C SER A 101 -11.27 -22.36 -16.45
N VAL A 102 -12.51 -22.75 -16.13
CA VAL A 102 -13.71 -22.07 -16.64
C VAL A 102 -13.92 -20.69 -16.04
N ASN A 103 -13.66 -20.53 -14.73
CA ASN A 103 -13.98 -19.30 -14.00
C ASN A 103 -12.77 -18.37 -13.80
N GLY A 104 -11.55 -18.85 -14.00
CA GLY A 104 -10.32 -18.14 -13.63
C GLY A 104 -10.02 -18.14 -12.13
N PHE A 105 -10.91 -18.72 -11.29
CA PHE A 105 -10.69 -18.89 -9.87
C PHE A 105 -11.43 -20.14 -9.34
N VAL A 106 -10.99 -20.66 -8.20
CA VAL A 106 -11.67 -21.74 -7.48
C VAL A 106 -11.48 -21.53 -5.98
N VAL A 107 -12.51 -21.86 -5.19
CA VAL A 107 -12.44 -21.87 -3.73
C VAL A 107 -12.19 -23.30 -3.27
N VAL A 108 -11.17 -23.48 -2.43
CA VAL A 108 -10.84 -24.77 -1.84
C VAL A 108 -10.89 -24.68 -0.31
N PRO A 109 -11.43 -25.70 0.38
CA PRO A 109 -11.37 -25.74 1.82
C PRO A 109 -9.90 -25.82 2.25
N TRP A 110 -9.53 -25.01 3.24
CA TRP A 110 -8.16 -24.95 3.74
C TRP A 110 -8.13 -25.13 5.25
N GLY A 111 -7.59 -26.27 5.70
CA GLY A 111 -7.33 -26.53 7.11
C GLY A 111 -8.54 -26.33 8.02
N GLN A 112 -8.26 -26.07 9.30
CA GLN A 112 -9.23 -25.64 10.32
C GLN A 112 -8.73 -24.37 11.04
N ASP A 113 -7.67 -23.75 10.51
CA ASP A 113 -7.03 -22.60 11.11
C ASP A 113 -7.90 -21.36 10.90
N ASN A 114 -8.42 -20.81 11.99
CA ASN A 114 -9.19 -19.56 11.97
C ASN A 114 -8.29 -18.32 12.08
N ASP A 115 -6.98 -18.49 12.23
CA ASP A 115 -5.99 -17.42 12.25
C ASP A 115 -5.39 -17.22 10.85
N VAL A 116 -5.75 -16.10 10.24
CA VAL A 116 -5.25 -15.73 8.91
C VAL A 116 -3.72 -15.55 8.87
N VAL A 117 -3.08 -15.21 9.99
CA VAL A 117 -1.61 -15.08 10.09
C VAL A 117 -0.94 -16.43 9.88
N ILE A 118 -1.50 -17.50 10.45
CA ILE A 118 -0.99 -18.87 10.28
C ILE A 118 -1.10 -19.27 8.80
N VAL A 119 -2.25 -19.01 8.18
CA VAL A 119 -2.47 -19.31 6.75
C VAL A 119 -1.45 -18.58 5.87
N TYR A 120 -1.24 -17.29 6.11
CA TYR A 120 -0.31 -16.47 5.31
C TYR A 120 1.14 -16.91 5.49
N ASN A 121 1.56 -17.21 6.72
CA ASN A 121 2.91 -17.70 6.98
C ASN A 121 3.16 -19.05 6.29
N ARG A 122 2.14 -19.93 6.28
CA ARG A 122 2.23 -21.21 5.60
C ARG A 122 2.35 -21.05 4.09
N LEU A 123 1.45 -20.29 3.46
CA LEU A 123 1.51 -20.02 2.02
C LEU A 123 2.87 -19.42 1.61
N LYS A 124 3.39 -18.50 2.41
CA LYS A 124 4.73 -17.93 2.22
C LYS A 124 5.83 -18.99 2.30
N SER A 125 5.78 -19.89 3.29
CA SER A 125 6.77 -20.95 3.46
C SER A 125 6.74 -22.00 2.34
N GLU A 126 5.57 -22.18 1.72
CA GLU A 126 5.33 -23.11 0.61
C GLU A 126 5.53 -22.44 -0.77
N ASN A 127 6.05 -21.20 -0.82
CA ASN A 127 6.23 -20.40 -2.04
C ASN A 127 4.96 -20.18 -2.88
N ILE A 128 3.78 -20.24 -2.24
CA ILE A 128 2.52 -19.90 -2.90
C ILE A 128 2.36 -18.37 -2.89
N PRO A 129 2.19 -17.71 -4.06
CA PRO A 129 1.96 -16.28 -4.11
C PRO A 129 0.70 -15.88 -3.35
N ILE A 130 0.83 -14.83 -2.52
CA ILE A 130 -0.26 -14.28 -1.72
C ILE A 130 -0.69 -12.94 -2.34
N PHE A 131 -1.98 -12.81 -2.62
CA PHE A 131 -2.57 -11.54 -3.03
C PHE A 131 -3.25 -10.87 -1.83
N VAL A 132 -2.79 -9.68 -1.46
CA VAL A 132 -3.29 -8.93 -0.29
C VAL A 132 -4.07 -7.72 -0.76
N THR A 133 -5.30 -7.57 -0.28
CA THR A 133 -6.15 -6.39 -0.52
C THR A 133 -6.34 -5.58 0.76
N SER A 134 -6.79 -4.34 0.64
CA SER A 134 -7.16 -3.50 1.80
C SER A 134 -8.16 -4.21 2.72
N ASP A 135 -9.11 -4.96 2.16
CA ASP A 135 -10.09 -5.75 2.92
C ASP A 135 -9.44 -6.78 3.83
N THR A 136 -8.30 -7.36 3.44
CA THR A 136 -7.55 -8.29 4.30
C THR A 136 -7.05 -7.58 5.56
N LEU A 137 -6.54 -6.35 5.42
CA LEU A 137 -6.08 -5.54 6.57
C LEU A 137 -7.25 -5.09 7.44
N LEU A 138 -8.37 -4.68 6.83
CA LEU A 138 -9.58 -4.31 7.56
C LEU A 138 -10.19 -5.49 8.30
N HIS A 139 -10.13 -6.70 7.73
CA HIS A 139 -10.58 -7.93 8.39
C HIS A 139 -9.72 -8.27 9.61
N LEU A 140 -8.39 -8.16 9.47
CA LEU A 140 -7.45 -8.31 10.58
C LEU A 140 -7.73 -7.34 11.73
N TYR A 141 -8.04 -6.07 11.42
CA TYR A 141 -8.33 -5.04 12.43
C TYR A 141 -9.59 -5.33 13.25
N HIS A 142 -10.57 -6.05 12.69
CA HIS A 142 -11.84 -6.32 13.37
C HIS A 142 -11.89 -7.65 14.12
N ILE A 143 -11.00 -8.59 13.82
CA ILE A 143 -11.04 -9.96 14.37
C ILE A 143 -9.98 -10.21 15.44
N GLN A 144 -8.86 -9.48 15.41
CA GLN A 144 -7.91 -9.46 16.53
C GLN A 144 -8.43 -8.56 17.66
#